data_AF-A0A918ZXU8-F1
#
_entry.id   AF-A0A918ZXU8-F1
#
_cell.length_a   1.000
_cell.length_b   1.000
_cell.length_c   1.000
_cell.angle_alpha   90.00
_cell.angle_beta   90.00
_cell.angle_gamma   90.00
#
_symmetry.space_group_name_H-M   'P 1'
#
loop_
_entity.id
_entity.type
_entity.pdbx_description
1 polymer ?
#
loop_
_entity_poly.entity_id
_entity_poly.type
_entity_poly.pdbx_seq_one_letter_code
_entity_poly.pdbx_strand_id
1 'polypeptide(L)'
;MCRTRTTAGLSSRAALPCLGSWAVSHTFEELVAKQRAADEAHTRVEQLRQNYGPPAQERWTGLQSETYETAWRAWRDLARDLQAALNEYASDEGRPRTEVEADVERAARPAGEDDGTGPREP
;
A
#
# COMPACT_ATOMS: atom_id res chain seq x y z
N MET A 1 -32.84 42.61 26.56
CA MET A 1 -31.69 42.99 27.41
C MET A 1 -31.32 41.82 28.31
N CYS A 2 -30.02 41.61 28.52
CA CYS A 2 -29.37 40.43 29.09
C CYS A 2 -29.65 40.13 30.58
N ARG A 3 -29.57 38.84 30.98
CA ARG A 3 -28.72 38.24 32.06
C ARG A 3 -29.25 36.82 32.42
N THR A 4 -28.57 35.71 32.10
CA THR A 4 -27.38 35.05 32.72
C THR A 4 -27.59 34.43 34.12
N ARG A 5 -27.50 33.10 34.20
CA ARG A 5 -26.82 32.29 35.24
C ARG A 5 -26.78 30.82 34.76
N THR A 6 -25.66 30.25 34.29
CA THR A 6 -24.45 29.75 34.98
C THR A 6 -24.65 28.43 35.74
N THR A 7 -24.17 27.35 35.13
CA THR A 7 -23.45 26.19 35.73
C THR A 7 -22.47 25.72 34.63
N ALA A 8 -21.19 26.08 34.65
CA ALA A 8 -20.10 25.47 35.42
C ALA A 8 -20.06 23.95 35.26
N GLY A 9 -19.07 23.44 34.51
CA GLY A 9 -18.80 22.01 34.39
C GLY A 9 -17.76 21.68 33.32
N LEU A 10 -16.48 21.85 33.67
CA LEU A 10 -15.30 21.08 33.21
C LEU A 10 -15.22 20.72 31.72
N SER A 11 -14.38 21.38 30.93
CA SER A 11 -12.93 21.08 30.83
C SER A 11 -12.61 19.59 30.67
N SER A 12 -12.55 19.16 29.41
CA SER A 12 -11.68 18.09 28.88
C SER A 12 -11.76 18.27 27.35
N ARG A 13 -10.84 18.93 26.63
CA ARG A 13 -9.38 18.73 26.58
C ARG A 13 -8.97 17.26 26.75
N ALA A 14 -9.58 16.39 25.96
CA ALA A 14 -8.81 15.37 25.25
C ALA A 14 -8.59 15.98 23.85
N ALA A 15 -7.46 16.62 23.50
CA ALA A 15 -6.12 16.06 23.58
C ALA A 15 -6.18 14.56 23.33
N LEU A 16 -6.71 14.19 22.16
CA LEU A 16 -6.28 12.96 21.53
C LEU A 16 -4.75 13.10 21.41
N PRO A 17 -3.97 12.33 22.18
CA PRO A 17 -2.54 12.30 21.95
C PRO A 17 -2.36 11.93 20.48
N CYS A 18 -1.45 12.64 19.81
CA CYS A 18 -0.90 12.29 18.52
C CYS A 18 -0.99 10.78 18.35
N LEU A 19 -1.79 10.30 17.37
CA LEU A 19 -1.71 8.91 16.97
C LEU A 19 -0.23 8.65 16.79
N GLY A 20 0.32 7.89 17.73
CA GLY A 20 1.73 7.59 17.76
C GLY A 20 2.03 7.05 16.38
N SER A 21 2.94 7.73 15.71
CA SER A 21 3.87 7.04 14.84
C SER A 21 4.28 5.79 15.63
N TRP A 22 3.67 4.65 15.32
CA TRP A 22 4.27 3.36 15.61
C TRP A 22 5.45 3.30 14.65
N ALA A 23 6.49 4.07 14.99
CA ALA A 23 7.77 4.11 14.31
C ALA A 23 8.44 2.77 14.59
N VAL A 24 7.98 1.74 13.91
CA VAL A 24 8.92 0.75 13.44
C VAL A 24 9.65 1.47 12.33
N SER A 25 10.93 1.79 12.54
CA SER A 25 11.81 2.18 11.46
C SER A 25 11.73 1.05 10.43
N HIS A 26 10.96 1.26 9.36
CA HIS A 26 10.73 0.24 8.36
C HIS A 26 12.08 -0.11 7.75
N THR A 27 12.47 -1.38 7.73
CA THR A 27 13.72 -1.74 7.06
C THR A 27 13.48 -1.85 5.56
N PHE A 28 14.55 -1.70 4.76
CA PHE A 28 14.44 -1.89 3.32
C PHE A 28 13.86 -3.27 2.95
N GLU A 29 14.24 -4.33 3.67
CA GLU A 29 13.70 -5.68 3.46
C GLU A 29 12.20 -5.75 3.75
N GLU A 30 11.73 -5.04 4.77
CA GLU A 30 10.30 -4.94 5.07
C GLU A 30 9.53 -4.23 3.94
N LEU A 31 10.09 -3.16 3.35
CA LEU A 31 9.50 -2.49 2.18
C LEU A 31 9.39 -3.43 0.98
N VAL A 32 10.43 -4.24 0.73
CA VAL A 32 10.44 -5.24 -0.33
C VAL A 32 9.37 -6.33 -0.08
N ALA A 33 9.21 -6.78 1.16
CA ALA A 33 8.18 -7.74 1.52
C ALA A 33 6.76 -7.16 1.32
N LYS A 34 6.53 -5.91 1.75
CA LYS A 34 5.25 -5.20 1.53
C LYS A 34 4.95 -5.00 0.05
N GLN A 35 5.95 -4.64 -0.75
CA GLN A 35 5.82 -4.52 -2.20
C GLN A 35 5.44 -5.85 -2.84
N ARG A 36 6.12 -6.95 -2.51
CA ARG A 36 5.75 -8.28 -3.02
C ARG A 36 4.34 -8.68 -2.63
N ALA A 37 3.92 -8.44 -1.38
CA ALA A 37 2.55 -8.72 -0.96
C ALA A 37 1.51 -7.91 -1.74
N ALA A 38 1.80 -6.63 -2.01
CA ALA A 38 0.95 -5.79 -2.85
C ALA A 38 0.92 -6.29 -4.30
N ASP A 39 2.05 -6.69 -4.88
CA ASP A 39 2.12 -7.22 -6.26
C ASP A 39 1.39 -8.57 -6.41
N GLU A 40 1.51 -9.46 -5.42
CA GLU A 40 0.77 -10.73 -5.38
C GLU A 40 -0.75 -10.49 -5.31
N ALA A 41 -1.18 -9.58 -4.43
CA ALA A 41 -2.59 -9.19 -4.32
C ALA A 41 -3.10 -8.55 -5.61
N HIS A 42 -2.29 -7.70 -6.25
CA HIS A 42 -2.62 -7.09 -7.54
C HIS A 42 -2.76 -8.16 -8.64
N THR A 43 -1.84 -9.12 -8.68
CA THR A 43 -1.87 -10.24 -9.61
C THR A 43 -3.17 -11.04 -9.47
N ARG A 44 -3.63 -11.26 -8.24
CA ARG A 44 -4.92 -11.91 -7.99
C ARG A 44 -6.11 -11.10 -8.52
N VAL A 45 -6.11 -9.78 -8.35
CA VAL A 45 -7.16 -8.89 -8.91
C VAL A 45 -7.19 -8.98 -10.43
N GLU A 46 -6.02 -8.99 -11.08
CA GLU A 46 -5.92 -9.08 -12.53
C GLU A 46 -6.33 -10.49 -13.03
N GLN A 47 -5.98 -11.56 -12.32
CA GLN A 47 -6.47 -12.92 -12.62
C GLN A 47 -8.00 -13.01 -12.54
N LEU A 48 -8.63 -12.40 -11.52
CA LEU A 48 -10.08 -12.36 -11.40
C LEU A 48 -10.70 -11.62 -12.59
N ARG A 49 -10.11 -10.50 -13.00
CA ARG A 49 -10.55 -9.72 -14.16
C ARG A 49 -10.40 -10.50 -15.47
N GLN A 50 -9.32 -11.24 -15.65
CA GLN A 50 -9.11 -12.11 -16.81
C GLN A 50 -10.12 -13.26 -16.84
N ASN A 51 -10.41 -13.86 -15.68
CA ASN A 51 -11.31 -15.00 -15.55
C ASN A 51 -12.80 -14.62 -15.71
N TYR A 52 -13.21 -13.45 -15.23
CA TYR A 52 -14.59 -12.98 -15.35
C TYR A 52 -14.88 -12.25 -16.67
N GLY A 53 -13.85 -11.98 -17.47
CA GLY A 53 -13.97 -11.27 -18.73
C GLY A 53 -14.09 -9.74 -18.55
N PRO A 54 -13.93 -8.99 -19.66
CA PRO A 54 -14.00 -7.54 -19.62
C PRO A 54 -15.36 -7.07 -19.08
N PRO A 55 -15.41 -6.20 -18.06
CA PRO A 55 -16.66 -5.75 -17.44
C PRO A 55 -17.59 -5.00 -18.41
N ALA A 56 -17.07 -4.57 -19.57
CA ALA A 56 -17.85 -3.95 -20.64
C ALA A 56 -18.60 -4.96 -21.54
N GLN A 57 -18.26 -6.24 -21.48
CA GLN A 57 -18.81 -7.29 -22.36
C GLN A 57 -19.67 -8.31 -21.60
N GLU A 58 -19.33 -8.63 -20.34
CA GLU A 58 -20.07 -9.60 -19.53
C GLU A 58 -20.62 -8.94 -18.26
N ARG A 59 -21.94 -9.04 -17.99
CA ARG A 59 -22.48 -8.63 -16.68
C ARG A 59 -22.04 -9.65 -15.64
N TRP A 60 -21.11 -9.26 -14.78
CA TRP A 60 -20.70 -10.07 -13.65
C TRP A 60 -21.89 -10.38 -12.72
N THR A 61 -21.94 -11.60 -12.21
CA THR A 61 -22.87 -11.99 -11.15
C THR A 61 -22.55 -11.24 -9.86
N GLY A 62 -23.53 -11.09 -8.96
CA GLY A 62 -23.32 -10.40 -7.68
C GLY A 62 -22.15 -10.99 -6.87
N LEU A 63 -22.01 -12.32 -6.87
CA LEU A 63 -20.92 -13.03 -6.19
C LEU A 63 -19.54 -12.75 -6.83
N GLN A 64 -19.46 -12.67 -8.16
CA GLN A 64 -18.22 -12.34 -8.87
C GLN A 64 -17.79 -10.90 -8.57
N SER A 65 -18.74 -9.96 -8.60
CA SER A 65 -18.48 -8.57 -8.22
C SER A 65 -18.01 -8.46 -6.78
N GLU A 66 -18.66 -9.14 -5.83
CA GLU A 66 -18.24 -9.14 -4.41
C GLU A 66 -16.85 -9.74 -4.20
N THR A 67 -16.54 -10.82 -4.92
CA THR A 67 -15.21 -11.47 -4.87
C THR A 67 -14.12 -10.53 -5.39
N TYR A 68 -14.38 -9.88 -6.52
CA TYR A 68 -13.47 -8.89 -7.12
C TYR A 68 -13.26 -7.69 -6.19
N GLU A 69 -14.35 -7.11 -5.66
CA GLU A 69 -14.29 -5.97 -4.73
C GLU A 69 -13.50 -6.29 -3.47
N THR A 70 -13.64 -7.50 -2.93
CA THR A 70 -12.88 -7.95 -1.75
C THR A 70 -11.39 -8.05 -2.05
N ALA A 71 -11.01 -8.67 -3.18
CA ALA A 71 -9.62 -8.75 -3.60
C ALA A 71 -9.03 -7.36 -3.89
N TRP A 72 -9.80 -6.48 -4.52
CA TRP A 72 -9.40 -5.11 -4.83
C TRP A 72 -9.16 -4.29 -3.56
N ARG A 73 -10.04 -4.40 -2.56
CA ARG A 73 -9.85 -3.75 -1.25
C ARG A 73 -8.60 -4.24 -0.54
N ALA A 74 -8.37 -5.56 -0.49
CA ALA A 74 -7.18 -6.13 0.12
C ALA A 74 -5.88 -5.61 -0.54
N TRP A 75 -5.83 -5.58 -1.88
CA TRP A 75 -4.72 -4.97 -2.60
C TRP A 75 -4.54 -3.49 -2.26
N ARG A 76 -5.64 -2.72 -2.24
CA ARG A 76 -5.60 -1.29 -1.93
C ARG A 76 -5.07 -0.99 -0.54
N ASP A 77 -5.38 -1.83 0.43
CA ASP A 77 -4.92 -1.64 1.81
C ASP A 77 -3.43 -1.95 1.93
N LEU A 78 -2.94 -3.01 1.27
CA LEU A 78 -1.51 -3.32 1.17
C LEU A 78 -0.73 -2.20 0.45
N ALA A 79 -1.27 -1.68 -0.65
CA ALA A 79 -0.65 -0.58 -1.39
C ALA A 79 -0.57 0.72 -0.55
N ARG A 80 -1.57 0.99 0.29
CA ARG A 80 -1.55 2.13 1.21
C ARG A 80 -0.51 1.95 2.32
N ASP A 81 -0.41 0.76 2.89
CA ASP A 81 0.58 0.43 3.92
C ASP A 81 2.01 0.58 3.37
N LEU A 82 2.26 0.05 2.17
CA LEU A 82 3.53 0.24 1.47
C LEU A 82 3.85 1.73 1.23
N GLN A 83 2.90 2.52 0.74
CA GLN A 83 3.12 3.95 0.49
C GLN A 83 3.45 4.72 1.78
N ALA A 84 2.80 4.37 2.89
CA ALA A 84 3.13 4.94 4.19
C ALA A 84 4.55 4.56 4.61
N ALA A 85 4.91 3.28 4.52
CA ALA A 85 6.22 2.76 4.89
C ALA A 85 7.36 3.38 4.04
N LEU A 86 7.17 3.54 2.73
CA LEU A 86 8.11 4.20 1.83
C LEU A 86 8.34 5.67 2.21
N ASN A 87 7.27 6.38 2.56
CA ASN A 87 7.35 7.79 2.95
C ASN A 87 8.12 7.98 4.27
N GLU A 88 7.85 7.11 5.25
CA GLU A 88 8.58 7.13 6.53
C GLU A 88 10.05 6.76 6.32
N TYR A 89 10.35 5.67 5.61
CA TYR A 89 11.74 5.26 5.32
C TYR A 89 12.53 6.33 4.55
N ALA A 90 11.92 6.94 3.52
CA ALA A 90 12.56 8.00 2.76
C ALA A 90 12.85 9.24 3.63
N SER A 91 11.95 9.56 4.56
CA SER A 91 12.13 10.66 5.51
C SER A 91 13.26 10.36 6.51
N ASP A 92 13.31 9.13 7.03
CA ASP A 92 14.33 8.67 7.98
C ASP A 92 15.72 8.59 7.36
N GLU A 93 15.84 8.08 6.14
CA GLU A 93 17.10 7.98 5.38
C GLU A 93 17.52 9.30 4.71
N GLY A 94 16.64 10.31 4.70
CA GLY A 94 16.87 11.57 4.00
C GLY A 94 16.99 11.43 2.46
N ARG A 95 16.43 10.35 1.90
CA ARG A 95 16.46 10.03 0.47
C ARG A 95 15.16 10.46 -0.22
N PRO A 96 15.18 10.81 -1.52
CA PRO A 96 13.95 11.07 -2.25
C PRO A 96 13.10 9.79 -2.37
N ARG A 97 11.80 9.90 -2.08
CA ARG A 97 10.86 8.77 -2.10
C ARG A 97 10.88 7.99 -3.41
N THR A 98 11.02 8.68 -4.54
CA THR A 98 11.08 8.08 -5.88
C THR A 98 12.29 7.17 -6.08
N GLU A 99 13.41 7.46 -5.42
CA GLU A 99 14.61 6.62 -5.50
C GLU A 99 14.45 5.36 -4.66
N VAL A 100 13.90 5.50 -3.45
CA VAL A 100 13.55 4.37 -2.58
C VAL A 100 12.53 3.47 -3.26
N GLU A 101 11.47 4.03 -3.86
CA GLU A 101 10.45 3.30 -4.63
C GLU A 101 11.09 2.46 -5.73
N ALA A 102 11.99 3.04 -6.53
CA ALA A 102 12.67 2.33 -7.62
C ALA A 102 13.59 1.20 -7.12
N ASP A 103 14.25 1.38 -5.98
CA ASP A 103 15.09 0.35 -5.37
C ASP A 103 14.24 -0.80 -4.83
N VAL A 104 13.13 -0.48 -4.16
CA VAL A 104 12.18 -1.47 -3.63
C VAL A 104 11.52 -2.25 -4.77
N GLU A 105 11.07 -1.58 -5.84
CA GLU A 105 10.51 -2.24 -7.02
C GLU A 105 11.51 -3.21 -7.66
N ARG A 106 12.77 -2.78 -7.79
CA ARG A 106 13.85 -3.61 -8.36
C ARG A 106 14.14 -4.84 -7.50
N ALA A 107 14.14 -4.70 -6.18
CA ALA A 107 14.37 -5.80 -5.24
C ALA A 107 13.14 -6.73 -5.07
N ALA A 108 11.94 -6.18 -5.23
CA ALA A 108 10.70 -6.93 -5.18
C ALA A 108 10.50 -7.83 -6.41
N ARG A 109 11.00 -7.40 -7.57
CA ARG A 109 10.96 -8.21 -8.80
C ARG A 109 11.58 -9.59 -8.54
N PRO A 110 10.88 -10.70 -8.83
CA PRO A 110 11.49 -12.02 -8.77
C PRO A 110 12.67 -12.05 -9.75
N ALA A 111 13.80 -12.60 -9.32
CA ALA A 111 14.94 -12.83 -10.20
C ALA A 111 14.55 -13.86 -11.28
N GLY A 112 13.99 -13.36 -12.38
CA GLY A 112 13.79 -14.09 -13.62
C GLY A 112 14.57 -13.37 -14.71
N GLU A 113 15.56 -14.07 -15.27
CA GLU A 113 16.41 -13.69 -16.40
C GLU A 113 17.47 -12.58 -16.19
N ASP A 114 18.52 -12.91 -15.44
CA ASP A 114 19.88 -12.75 -15.99
C ASP A 114 20.11 -14.00 -16.87
N ASP A 115 19.45 -14.07 -18.04
CA ASP A 115 19.93 -14.97 -19.09
C ASP A 115 21.22 -14.34 -19.60
N GLY A 116 22.31 -15.01 -19.28
CA GLY A 116 23.65 -14.63 -19.65
C GLY A 116 23.69 -14.16 -21.09
N THR A 117 24.03 -12.89 -21.25
CA THR A 117 24.87 -12.46 -22.36
C THR A 117 26.10 -13.36 -22.34
N GLY A 118 26.02 -14.50 -23.04
CA GLY A 118 27.17 -15.32 -23.36
C GLY A 118 28.19 -14.44 -24.08
N PRO A 119 29.50 -14.63 -23.83
CA PRO A 119 30.52 -13.73 -24.36
C PRO A 119 30.43 -13.68 -25.89
N ARG A 120 30.64 -12.48 -26.42
CA ARG A 120 30.98 -12.28 -27.83
C ARG A 120 32.24 -13.08 -28.16
N GLU A 121 32.32 -13.61 -29.38
CA GLU A 121 33.45 -13.54 -30.34
C GLU A 121 33.63 -14.82 -31.18
N PRO A 122 34.26 -14.74 -32.37
CA PRO A 122 34.74 -13.56 -33.11
C PRO A 122 33.89 -13.16 -34.32
#